data_AF-A0A2D6Q6P2-F1
#
_entry.id   AF-A0A2D6Q6P2-F1
#
_cell.length_a   1.000
_cell.length_b   1.000
_cell.length_c   1.000
_cell.angle_alpha   90.00
_cell.angle_beta   90.00
_cell.angle_gamma   90.00
#
_symmetry.space_group_name_H-M   'P 1'
#
loop_
_entity.id
_entity.type
_entity.pdbx_description
1 polymer ?
#
loop_
_entity_poly.entity_id
_entity_poly.type
_entity_poly.pdbx_seq_one_letter_code
_entity_poly.pdbx_strand_id
1 'polypeptide(L)'
;MKRTRLKAKDFNKELEQAAYSVKFSKKDSIERIEDKDNNLKIISVNKVPAFFYYEERLIPTIKFLHTKPEFLKTVTVDMGAIKFVVSGADIMRPGIMEYNQLITEGEIIAIIDERNKMVICVGISLLDASVIKEQEKGKSVKNIHYVGDEIWKFS
;
A
#
# COMPACT_ATOMS: atom_id res chain seq x y z
N MET A 1 17.61 6.37 -14.05
CA MET A 1 16.89 5.14 -13.61
C MET A 1 17.47 3.89 -14.25
N LYS A 2 17.86 2.91 -13.44
CA LYS A 2 18.35 1.59 -13.89
C LYS A 2 17.19 0.59 -13.90
N ARG A 3 17.06 -0.20 -14.96
CA ARG A 3 16.07 -1.29 -15.05
C ARG A 3 16.78 -2.64 -15.06
N THR A 4 16.30 -3.57 -14.25
CA THR A 4 16.83 -4.92 -14.14
C THR A 4 15.70 -5.94 -14.25
N ARG A 5 15.76 -6.85 -15.22
CA ARG A 5 14.76 -7.91 -15.36
C ARG A 5 14.92 -8.94 -14.23
N LEU A 6 13.80 -9.35 -13.62
CA LEU A 6 13.76 -10.38 -12.59
C LEU A 6 13.12 -11.66 -13.13
N LYS A 7 13.51 -12.81 -12.57
CA LYS A 7 12.80 -14.08 -12.82
C LYS A 7 11.56 -14.12 -11.93
N ALA A 8 10.43 -14.55 -12.49
CA ALA A 8 9.19 -14.71 -11.73
C ALA A 8 9.33 -15.60 -10.48
N LYS A 9 10.17 -16.64 -10.56
CA LYS A 9 10.47 -17.51 -9.41
C LYS A 9 11.07 -16.73 -8.22
N ASP A 10 12.03 -15.85 -8.51
CA ASP A 10 12.76 -15.12 -7.47
C ASP A 10 11.86 -14.07 -6.82
N PHE A 11 11.06 -13.36 -7.63
CA PHE A 11 10.10 -12.39 -7.11
C PHE A 11 8.93 -13.04 -6.36
N ASN A 12 8.42 -14.20 -6.81
CA ASN A 12 7.40 -14.93 -6.07
C ASN A 12 7.91 -15.39 -4.69
N LYS A 13 9.18 -15.76 -4.56
CA LYS A 13 9.77 -16.08 -3.25
C LYS A 13 9.78 -14.86 -2.33
N GLU A 14 10.08 -13.69 -2.87
CA GLU A 14 10.06 -12.43 -2.13
C GLU A 14 8.63 -12.05 -1.69
N LEU A 15 7.63 -12.25 -2.55
CA LEU A 15 6.21 -12.07 -2.21
C LEU A 15 5.77 -13.02 -1.08
N GLU A 16 6.17 -14.29 -1.14
CA GLU A 16 5.89 -15.27 -0.09
C GLU A 16 6.54 -14.86 1.25
N GLN A 17 7.78 -14.36 1.22
CA GLN A 17 8.47 -13.82 2.41
C GLN A 17 7.77 -12.58 2.98
N ALA A 18 7.15 -11.77 2.13
CA ALA A 18 6.32 -10.63 2.52
C ALA A 18 4.88 -11.04 2.92
N ALA A 19 4.59 -12.35 3.03
CA ALA A 19 3.28 -12.91 3.33
C ALA A 19 2.17 -12.55 2.33
N TYR A 20 2.53 -12.28 1.07
CA TYR A 20 1.58 -12.03 -0.01
C TYR A 20 1.21 -13.31 -0.76
N SER A 21 -0.09 -13.49 -0.99
CA SER A 21 -0.65 -14.68 -1.66
C SER A 21 -0.64 -14.62 -3.20
N VAL A 22 -0.18 -13.51 -3.79
CA VAL A 22 -0.10 -13.34 -5.25
C VAL A 22 1.09 -14.06 -5.85
N LYS A 23 0.90 -14.65 -7.03
CA LYS A 23 1.95 -15.29 -7.83
C LYS A 23 1.94 -14.78 -9.26
N PHE A 24 3.13 -14.59 -9.81
CA PHE A 24 3.35 -14.25 -11.21
C PHE A 24 3.94 -15.45 -11.97
N SER A 25 3.59 -15.57 -13.24
CA SER A 25 4.02 -16.65 -14.12
C SER A 25 5.31 -16.31 -14.86
N LYS A 26 5.91 -17.29 -15.54
CA LYS A 26 7.06 -17.05 -16.44
C LYS A 26 6.73 -16.17 -17.65
N LYS A 27 5.45 -16.00 -17.97
CA LYS A 27 4.99 -15.14 -19.08
C LYS A 27 4.99 -13.66 -18.68
N ASP A 28 4.90 -13.38 -17.38
CA ASP A 28 4.87 -12.02 -16.86
C ASP A 28 6.27 -11.40 -16.95
N SER A 29 6.33 -10.19 -17.51
CA SER A 29 7.55 -9.40 -17.57
C SER A 29 7.74 -8.64 -16.27
N ILE A 30 8.70 -9.05 -15.45
CA ILE A 30 8.97 -8.43 -14.14
C ILE A 30 10.29 -7.66 -14.23
N GLU A 31 10.23 -6.37 -13.92
CA GLU A 31 11.38 -5.46 -13.92
C GLU A 31 11.50 -4.75 -12.58
N ARG A 32 12.70 -4.72 -12.02
CA ARG A 32 13.06 -3.81 -10.93
C ARG A 32 13.58 -2.51 -11.53
N ILE A 33 12.98 -1.40 -11.14
CA ILE A 33 13.36 -0.05 -11.54
C ILE A 33 13.96 0.63 -10.32
N GLU A 34 15.19 1.12 -10.44
CA GLU A 34 15.94 1.78 -9.38
C GLU A 34 16.29 3.21 -9.80
N ASP A 35 15.88 4.18 -8.99
CA ASP A 35 16.29 5.57 -9.10
C ASP A 35 17.06 5.98 -7.84
N LYS A 36 18.38 6.05 -7.97
CA LYS A 36 19.26 6.32 -6.83
C LYS A 36 19.13 7.76 -6.34
N ASP A 37 18.86 8.69 -7.26
CA ASP A 37 18.79 10.12 -6.94
C ASP A 37 17.58 10.44 -6.05
N ASN A 38 16.48 9.69 -6.26
CA ASN A 38 15.24 9.82 -5.50
C ASN A 38 15.03 8.70 -4.46
N ASN A 39 16.05 7.85 -4.23
CA ASN A 39 15.97 6.67 -3.37
C ASN A 39 14.73 5.79 -3.62
N LEU A 40 14.35 5.62 -4.89
CA LEU A 40 13.14 4.92 -5.30
C LEU A 40 13.48 3.56 -5.88
N LYS A 41 12.76 2.52 -5.44
CA LYS A 41 12.88 1.16 -5.96
C LYS A 41 11.49 0.58 -6.18
N ILE A 42 11.19 0.24 -7.43
CA ILE A 42 9.87 -0.21 -7.88
C ILE A 42 9.97 -1.56 -8.57
N ILE A 43 8.99 -2.43 -8.35
CA ILE A 43 8.76 -3.63 -9.15
C ILE A 43 7.61 -3.36 -10.12
N SER A 44 7.94 -3.36 -11.41
CA SER A 44 6.96 -3.31 -12.49
C SER A 44 6.66 -4.72 -12.98
N VAL A 45 5.38 -5.03 -13.17
CA VAL A 45 4.90 -6.28 -13.77
C VAL A 45 4.12 -5.92 -15.03
N ASN A 46 4.50 -6.48 -16.18
CA ASN A 46 3.89 -6.20 -17.48
C ASN A 46 3.80 -4.69 -17.79
N LYS A 47 4.87 -3.95 -17.45
CA LYS A 47 5.00 -2.49 -17.59
C LYS A 47 4.10 -1.66 -16.66
N VAL A 48 3.40 -2.28 -15.72
CA VAL A 48 2.59 -1.60 -14.69
C VAL A 48 3.34 -1.66 -13.35
N PRO A 49 3.63 -0.53 -12.69
CA PRO A 49 4.20 -0.53 -11.34
C PRO A 49 3.27 -1.22 -10.34
N ALA A 50 3.72 -2.35 -9.82
CA ALA A 50 2.91 -3.24 -8.99
C ALA A 50 3.29 -3.13 -7.51
N PHE A 51 4.58 -2.99 -7.22
CA PHE A 51 5.10 -2.84 -5.85
C PHE A 51 6.23 -1.81 -5.82
N PHE A 52 6.54 -1.30 -4.64
CA PHE A 52 7.71 -0.48 -4.36
C PHE A 52 8.32 -0.88 -3.02
N TYR A 53 9.56 -0.46 -2.76
CA TYR A 53 10.22 -0.70 -1.48
C TYR A 53 10.13 0.55 -0.61
N TYR A 54 9.72 0.36 0.64
CA TYR A 54 9.73 1.36 1.69
C TYR A 54 10.34 0.75 2.94
N GLU A 55 11.46 1.28 3.43
CA GLU A 55 12.20 0.74 4.59
C GLU A 55 12.45 -0.79 4.46
N GLU A 56 12.93 -1.23 3.29
CA GLU A 56 13.13 -2.65 2.92
C GLU A 56 11.88 -3.54 2.86
N ARG A 57 10.68 -2.99 3.13
CA ARG A 57 9.42 -3.70 2.99
C ARG A 57 8.87 -3.53 1.58
N LEU A 58 8.33 -4.62 1.01
CA LEU A 58 7.66 -4.59 -0.27
C LEU A 58 6.21 -4.14 -0.08
N ILE A 59 5.83 -3.01 -0.70
CA ILE A 59 4.51 -2.39 -0.56
C ILE A 59 3.79 -2.42 -1.91
N PRO A 60 2.52 -2.88 -1.99
CA PRO A 60 1.75 -2.81 -3.23
C PRO A 60 1.40 -1.37 -3.58
N THR A 61 1.44 -1.03 -4.87
CA THR A 61 1.00 0.28 -5.34
C THR A 61 -0.52 0.39 -5.31
N ILE A 62 -1.04 1.61 -5.21
CA ILE A 62 -2.49 1.87 -5.31
C ILE A 62 -3.05 1.34 -6.63
N LYS A 63 -2.31 1.48 -7.75
CA LYS A 63 -2.75 0.95 -9.05
C LYS A 63 -2.84 -0.56 -9.08
N PHE A 64 -1.92 -1.26 -8.42
CA PHE A 64 -2.04 -2.71 -8.26
C PHE A 64 -3.29 -3.08 -7.44
N LEU A 65 -3.52 -2.38 -6.33
CA LEU A 65 -4.69 -2.60 -5.46
C LEU A 65 -6.01 -2.29 -6.16
N HIS A 66 -6.07 -1.33 -7.09
CA HIS A 66 -7.26 -1.10 -7.91
C HIS A 66 -7.62 -2.31 -8.79
N THR A 67 -6.64 -3.14 -9.17
CA THR A 67 -6.90 -4.41 -9.88
C THR A 67 -7.19 -5.58 -8.93
N LYS A 68 -6.87 -5.45 -7.64
CA LYS A 68 -6.99 -6.48 -6.60
C LYS A 68 -7.38 -5.85 -5.26
N PRO A 69 -8.62 -5.36 -5.10
CA PRO A 69 -9.02 -4.57 -3.93
C PRO A 69 -8.97 -5.35 -2.62
N GLU A 70 -9.15 -6.67 -2.66
CA GLU A 70 -9.10 -7.56 -1.49
C GLU A 70 -7.68 -7.99 -1.09
N PHE A 71 -6.64 -7.43 -1.73
CA PHE A 71 -5.25 -7.85 -1.50
C PHE A 71 -4.71 -7.45 -0.11
N LEU A 72 -5.24 -6.39 0.48
CA LEU A 72 -4.89 -5.94 1.83
C LEU A 72 -6.14 -5.81 2.69
N LYS A 73 -5.96 -5.90 4.02
CA LYS A 73 -6.98 -5.46 4.97
C LYS A 73 -7.21 -3.96 4.82
N THR A 74 -8.44 -3.52 5.08
CA THR A 74 -8.86 -2.15 4.79
C THR A 74 -9.29 -1.38 6.03
N VAL A 75 -9.13 -0.06 5.94
CA VAL A 75 -9.71 0.95 6.81
C VAL A 75 -10.50 1.92 5.93
N THR A 76 -11.77 2.15 6.26
CA THR A 76 -12.62 3.14 5.60
C THR A 76 -12.51 4.46 6.32
N VAL A 77 -12.26 5.55 5.59
CA VAL A 77 -12.28 6.92 6.12
C VAL A 77 -13.46 7.73 5.59
N ASP A 78 -13.89 8.69 6.40
CA ASP A 78 -14.94 9.63 6.00
C ASP A 78 -14.50 10.57 4.86
N MET A 79 -15.48 11.19 4.19
CA MET A 79 -15.23 12.13 3.08
C MET A 79 -14.39 13.36 3.49
N GLY A 80 -14.45 13.81 4.74
CA GLY A 80 -13.71 14.96 5.25
C GLY A 80 -12.22 14.69 5.42
N ALA A 81 -11.86 13.44 5.71
CA ALA A 81 -10.47 12.99 5.86
C ALA A 81 -9.72 12.91 4.52
N ILE A 82 -10.42 12.64 3.41
CA ILE A 82 -9.82 12.35 2.09
C ILE A 82 -8.78 13.39 1.69
N LYS A 83 -9.11 14.68 1.78
CA LYS A 83 -8.21 15.77 1.35
C LYS A 83 -6.87 15.76 2.10
N PHE A 84 -6.88 15.34 3.36
CA PHE A 84 -5.67 15.24 4.18
C PHE A 84 -4.88 13.98 3.83
N VAL A 85 -5.57 12.86 3.63
CA VAL A 85 -4.95 11.59 3.22
C VAL A 85 -4.20 11.74 1.90
N VAL A 86 -4.83 12.34 0.89
CA VAL A 86 -4.20 12.59 -0.42
C VAL A 86 -3.22 13.76 -0.42
N SER A 87 -3.00 14.39 0.73
CA SER A 87 -1.93 15.38 0.95
C SER A 87 -0.77 14.78 1.76
N GLY A 88 -0.78 13.46 1.99
CA GLY A 88 0.28 12.75 2.74
C GLY A 88 0.13 12.79 4.25
N ALA A 89 -0.99 13.27 4.79
CA ALA A 89 -1.22 13.23 6.23
C ALA A 89 -1.49 11.79 6.70
N ASP A 90 -1.06 11.51 7.94
CA ASP A 90 -1.40 10.27 8.63
C ASP A 90 -2.89 10.19 8.96
N ILE A 91 -3.40 8.97 9.09
CA ILE A 91 -4.82 8.74 9.36
C ILE A 91 -5.03 8.81 10.87
N MET A 92 -5.90 9.73 11.26
CA MET A 92 -6.29 9.93 12.64
C MET A 92 -7.54 9.12 12.95
N ARG A 93 -7.63 8.60 14.17
CA ARG A 93 -8.74 7.78 14.64
C ARG A 93 -10.14 8.37 14.39
N PRO A 94 -10.39 9.69 14.60
CA PRO A 94 -11.70 10.28 14.37
C PRO A 94 -12.19 10.18 12.92
N GLY A 95 -11.27 10.09 11.95
CA GLY A 95 -11.62 9.97 10.54
C GLY A 95 -11.89 8.54 10.08
N ILE A 96 -11.72 7.54 10.96
CA ILE A 96 -11.94 6.12 10.65
C ILE A 96 -13.39 5.75 10.96
N MET A 97 -14.10 5.30 9.92
CA MET A 97 -15.50 4.88 9.99
C MET A 97 -15.63 3.37 10.19
N GLU A 98 -14.84 2.60 9.45
CA GLU A 98 -14.86 1.12 9.48
C GLU A 98 -13.43 0.60 9.35
N TYR A 99 -13.17 -0.59 9.87
CA TYR A 99 -11.88 -1.24 9.75
C TYR A 99 -12.00 -2.76 9.91
N ASN A 100 -11.07 -3.48 9.29
CA ASN A 100 -10.97 -4.92 9.45
C ASN A 100 -10.52 -5.28 10.88
N GLN A 101 -11.27 -6.16 11.54
CA GLN A 101 -11.06 -6.52 12.96
C GLN A 101 -9.81 -7.39 13.21
N LEU A 102 -9.13 -7.84 12.15
CA LEU A 102 -7.93 -8.65 12.22
C LEU A 102 -6.64 -7.84 11.99
N ILE A 103 -6.74 -6.51 11.86
CA ILE A 103 -5.56 -5.64 11.68
C ILE A 103 -4.68 -5.71 12.92
N THR A 104 -3.38 -5.91 12.70
CA THR A 104 -2.36 -5.84 13.76
C THR A 104 -1.45 -4.63 13.61
N GLU A 105 -0.84 -4.18 14.70
CA GLU A 105 0.20 -3.15 14.66
C GLU A 105 1.34 -3.55 13.69
N GLY A 106 1.83 -2.58 12.91
CA GLY A 106 2.88 -2.76 11.91
C GLY A 106 2.41 -3.36 10.58
N GLU A 107 1.15 -3.78 10.46
CA GLU A 107 0.61 -4.39 9.24
C GLU A 107 0.41 -3.35 8.11
N ILE A 108 0.67 -3.76 6.86
CA ILE A 108 0.42 -2.95 5.67
C ILE A 108 -1.06 -3.06 5.33
N ILE A 109 -1.75 -1.92 5.28
CA ILE A 109 -3.20 -1.85 5.08
C ILE A 109 -3.56 -0.84 4.00
N ALA A 110 -4.73 -1.03 3.38
CA ALA A 110 -5.30 -0.10 2.41
C ALA A 110 -6.31 0.83 3.09
N ILE A 111 -6.27 2.11 2.73
CA ILE A 111 -7.22 3.12 3.17
C ILE A 111 -8.16 3.39 2.00
N ILE A 112 -9.46 3.22 2.24
CA ILE A 112 -10.51 3.41 1.23
C ILE A 112 -11.44 4.56 1.62
N ASP A 113 -12.00 5.23 0.63
CA ASP A 113 -13.03 6.24 0.87
C ASP A 113 -14.41 5.61 1.12
N GLU A 114 -15.23 6.23 1.97
CA GLU A 114 -16.56 5.68 2.31
C GLU A 114 -17.53 5.60 1.12
N ARG A 115 -17.38 6.47 0.11
CA ARG A 115 -18.34 6.63 -0.99
C ARG A 115 -18.10 5.66 -2.14
N ASN A 116 -16.89 5.64 -2.68
CA ASN A 116 -16.52 4.85 -3.85
C ASN A 116 -15.85 3.53 -3.46
N LYS A 117 -15.46 3.38 -2.18
CA LYS A 117 -14.74 2.21 -1.66
C LYS A 117 -13.45 1.94 -2.45
N MET A 118 -12.83 3.00 -2.98
CA MET A 118 -11.60 2.93 -3.75
C MET A 118 -10.39 3.15 -2.86
N VAL A 119 -9.29 2.43 -3.12
CA VAL A 119 -8.04 2.65 -2.39
C VAL A 119 -7.48 4.03 -2.74
N ILE A 120 -7.33 4.87 -1.72
CA ILE A 120 -6.78 6.22 -1.83
C ILE A 120 -5.39 6.35 -1.19
N CYS A 121 -5.05 5.41 -0.31
CA CYS A 121 -3.77 5.39 0.39
C CYS A 121 -3.41 3.95 0.80
N VAL A 122 -2.12 3.67 0.90
CA VAL A 122 -1.55 2.51 1.56
C VAL A 122 -0.81 3.02 2.79
N GLY A 123 -1.01 2.35 3.91
CA GLY A 123 -0.47 2.77 5.20
C GLY A 123 0.06 1.60 6.01
N ILE A 124 0.74 1.93 7.10
CA ILE A 124 1.15 0.97 8.14
C ILE A 124 0.29 1.23 9.37
N SER A 125 -0.44 0.22 9.82
CA SER A 125 -1.22 0.34 11.06
C SER A 125 -0.27 0.60 12.23
N LEU A 126 -0.61 1.57 13.06
CA LEU A 126 0.16 1.88 14.27
C LEU A 126 -0.43 1.22 15.51
N LEU A 127 -1.57 0.55 15.37
CA LEU A 127 -2.36 0.00 16.46
C LEU A 127 -3.03 -1.30 15.98
N ASP A 128 -3.27 -2.21 16.92
CA ASP A 128 -4.17 -3.35 16.68
C ASP A 128 -5.63 -2.89 16.56
N ALA A 129 -6.46 -3.68 15.88
CA ALA A 129 -7.89 -3.40 15.71
C ALA A 129 -8.66 -3.20 17.03
N SER A 130 -8.26 -3.91 18.10
CA SER A 130 -8.81 -3.73 19.45
C SER A 130 -8.51 -2.34 20.02
N VAL A 131 -7.28 -1.87 19.85
CA VAL A 131 -6.85 -0.55 20.34
C VAL A 131 -7.44 0.58 19.49
N ILE A 132 -7.57 0.38 18.17
CA ILE A 132 -8.33 1.29 17.30
C ILE A 132 -9.75 1.45 17.84
N LYS A 133 -10.40 0.37 18.30
CA LYS A 133 -11.77 0.44 18.83
C LYS A 133 -11.89 1.36 20.05
N GLU A 134 -10.95 1.23 20.98
CA GLU A 134 -10.98 1.92 22.28
C GLU A 134 -10.50 3.36 22.21
N GLN A 135 -9.64 3.68 21.24
CA GLN A 135 -9.10 5.02 21.06
C GLN A 135 -10.14 5.98 20.49
N GLU A 136 -10.26 7.17 21.08
CA GLU A 136 -11.10 8.26 20.56
C GLU A 136 -10.33 9.22 19.65
N LYS A 137 -9.05 9.45 19.93
CA LYS A 137 -8.20 10.43 19.23
C LYS A 137 -6.77 9.95 19.12
N GLY A 138 -6.03 10.51 18.16
CA GLY A 138 -4.64 10.17 17.91
C GLY A 138 -4.45 9.48 16.57
N LYS A 139 -3.19 9.22 16.23
CA LYS A 139 -2.80 8.60 14.96
C LYS A 139 -3.10 7.11 15.02
N SER A 140 -3.69 6.56 13.96
CA SER A 140 -4.00 5.14 13.85
C SER A 140 -3.24 4.46 12.72
N VAL A 141 -2.96 5.18 11.64
CA VAL A 141 -2.23 4.63 10.49
C VAL A 141 -1.20 5.65 10.00
N LYS A 142 0.03 5.20 9.78
CA LYS A 142 1.08 5.99 9.12
C LYS A 142 0.86 5.93 7.60
N ASN A 143 0.79 7.08 6.96
CA ASN A 143 0.67 7.20 5.51
C ASN A 143 2.04 6.95 4.84
N ILE A 144 2.07 6.08 3.83
CA ILE A 144 3.32 5.75 3.10
C ILE A 144 3.18 5.89 1.58
N HIS A 145 1.95 5.81 1.04
CA HIS A 145 1.69 5.98 -0.38
C HIS A 145 0.25 6.42 -0.59
N TYR A 146 0.00 7.49 -1.32
CA TYR A 146 -1.34 8.05 -1.52
C TYR A 146 -1.57 8.49 -2.97
N VAL A 147 -2.84 8.63 -3.35
CA VAL A 147 -3.21 9.13 -4.69
C VAL A 147 -2.65 10.53 -4.90
N GLY A 148 -1.79 10.68 -5.91
CA GLY A 148 -1.17 11.96 -6.24
C GLY A 148 0.24 12.14 -5.71
N ASP A 149 0.80 11.16 -4.98
CA ASP A 149 2.23 11.17 -4.64
C ASP A 149 3.11 10.81 -5.85
N GLU A 150 4.42 10.90 -5.67
CA GLU A 150 5.40 10.66 -6.74
C GLU A 150 5.38 9.21 -7.24
N ILE A 151 5.12 8.24 -6.36
CA ILE A 151 5.02 6.82 -6.73
C ILE A 151 3.77 6.60 -7.58
N TRP A 152 2.64 7.22 -7.23
CA TRP A 152 1.37 7.12 -7.95
C TRP A 152 1.46 7.76 -9.33
N LYS A 153 2.14 8.91 -9.45
CA LYS A 153 2.40 9.57 -10.74
C LYS A 153 3.35 8.77 -11.62
N PHE A 154 4.31 8.07 -11.00
CA PHE A 154 5.22 7.17 -11.70
C PHE A 154 4.52 5.87 -12.15
N SER A 155 3.52 5.44 -11.38
CA SER A 155 2.71 4.26 -11.64
C SER A 155 1.92 4.39 -12.94
#